data_AF-A0A530L982-F1
#
_entry.id   AF-A0A530L982-F1
#
_cell.length_a   1.000
_cell.length_b   1.000
_cell.length_c   1.000
_cell.angle_alpha   90.00
_cell.angle_beta   90.00
_cell.angle_gamma   90.00
#
_symmetry.space_group_name_H-M   'P 1'
#
loop_
_entity.id
_entity.type
_entity.pdbx_description
1 polymer ?
#
loop_
_entity_poly.entity_id
_entity_poly.type
_entity_poly.pdbx_seq_one_letter_code
_entity_poly.pdbx_strand_id
1 'polypeptide(L)'
;LIILSVLFYLVLLVMEYDTLQVAIPLVVASVLLFAAAIFAAGPVDRVLQLGGRLPLHALIGFLTGLAMIQFELADESSYSSGFAIASAVALAGIVAAIVLGGRESRGLRWVAYAGFAFELAIIYVVMLQSMLDTAGFFLAAAVLLAVLAFIIIRIEKRM
;
A
#
# COMPACT_ATOMS: atom_id res chain seq x y z
N LEU A 1 -7.94 -3.34 -22.92
CA LEU A 1 -9.14 -2.52 -22.59
C LEU A 1 -10.02 -3.22 -21.56
N ILE A 2 -10.49 -4.46 -21.79
CA ILE A 2 -11.32 -5.20 -20.82
C ILE A 2 -10.69 -5.29 -19.43
N ILE A 3 -9.39 -5.63 -19.33
CA ILE A 3 -8.69 -5.72 -18.04
C ILE A 3 -8.61 -4.37 -17.32
N LEU A 4 -8.44 -3.29 -18.07
CA LEU A 4 -8.38 -1.93 -17.53
C LEU A 4 -9.76 -1.46 -17.04
N SER A 5 -10.83 -1.84 -17.77
CA SER A 5 -12.21 -1.60 -17.35
C SER A 5 -12.60 -2.42 -16.12
N VAL A 6 -12.10 -3.65 -15.97
CA VAL A 6 -12.33 -4.48 -14.77
C VAL A 6 -11.58 -3.92 -13.57
N LEU A 7 -10.35 -3.45 -13.75
CA LEU A 7 -9.59 -2.75 -12.71
C LEU A 7 -10.30 -1.47 -12.27
N PHE A 8 -10.77 -0.67 -13.22
CA PHE A 8 -11.53 0.55 -12.95
C PHE A 8 -12.86 0.25 -12.24
N TYR A 9 -13.56 -0.81 -12.66
CA TYR A 9 -14.79 -1.26 -12.01
C TYR A 9 -14.54 -1.72 -10.57
N LEU A 10 -13.46 -2.45 -10.30
CA LEU A 10 -13.08 -2.87 -8.95
C LEU A 10 -12.72 -1.66 -8.05
N VAL A 11 -12.09 -0.63 -8.62
CA VAL A 11 -11.84 0.64 -7.91
C VAL A 11 -13.15 1.36 -7.58
N LEU A 12 -14.14 1.36 -8.48
CA LEU A 12 -15.45 1.94 -8.20
C LEU A 12 -16.25 1.12 -7.19
N LEU A 13 -16.10 -0.22 -7.18
CA LEU A 13 -16.82 -1.11 -6.26
C LEU A 13 -16.42 -0.89 -4.79
N VAL A 14 -15.20 -0.41 -4.54
CA VAL A 14 -14.71 -0.01 -3.21
C VAL A 14 -15.53 1.14 -2.62
N MET A 15 -16.22 1.95 -3.44
CA MET A 15 -17.10 3.00 -2.94
C MET A 15 -18.42 2.47 -2.34
N GLU A 16 -18.74 1.19 -2.55
CA GLU A 16 -20.06 0.62 -2.25
C GLU A 16 -20.00 -0.59 -1.30
N TYR A 17 -18.79 -1.11 -1.02
CA TYR A 17 -18.52 -2.22 -0.08
C TYR A 17 -17.33 -1.89 0.82
N ASP A 18 -17.28 -2.54 1.99
CA ASP A 18 -16.15 -2.48 2.92
C ASP A 18 -14.83 -2.84 2.19
N THR A 19 -13.89 -1.89 2.17
CA THR A 19 -12.65 -1.89 1.36
C THR A 19 -11.87 -3.19 1.51
N LEU A 20 -11.83 -3.74 2.73
CA LEU A 20 -11.13 -4.97 3.07
C LEU A 20 -11.78 -6.22 2.46
N GLN A 21 -13.11 -6.24 2.32
CA GLN A 21 -13.83 -7.37 1.73
C GLN A 21 -13.54 -7.53 0.24
N VAL A 22 -13.18 -6.45 -0.45
CA VAL A 22 -12.81 -6.47 -1.87
C VAL A 22 -11.30 -6.68 -2.04
N ALA A 23 -10.49 -6.02 -1.21
CA ALA A 23 -9.04 -6.02 -1.36
C ALA A 23 -8.40 -7.38 -0.99
N ILE A 24 -8.86 -8.05 0.07
CA ILE A 24 -8.34 -9.36 0.49
C ILE A 24 -8.51 -10.43 -0.60
N PRO A 25 -9.72 -10.70 -1.14
CA PRO A 25 -9.87 -11.70 -2.20
C PRO A 25 -9.13 -11.32 -3.48
N LEU A 26 -8.99 -10.02 -3.79
CA LEU A 26 -8.19 -9.57 -4.92
C LEU A 26 -6.70 -9.94 -4.75
N VAL A 27 -6.13 -9.71 -3.57
CA VAL A 27 -4.74 -10.10 -3.26
C VAL A 27 -4.58 -11.61 -3.37
N VAL A 28 -5.48 -12.38 -2.73
CA VAL A 28 -5.43 -13.86 -2.73
C VAL A 28 -5.54 -14.41 -4.14
N ALA A 29 -6.53 -13.95 -4.92
CA ALA A 29 -6.72 -14.37 -6.31
C ALA A 29 -5.50 -14.03 -7.17
N SER A 30 -4.92 -12.83 -6.98
CA SER A 30 -3.73 -12.40 -7.72
C SER A 30 -2.51 -13.26 -7.38
N VAL A 31 -2.30 -13.62 -6.12
CA VAL A 31 -1.21 -14.54 -5.70
C VAL A 31 -1.40 -15.93 -6.32
N LEU A 32 -2.62 -16.47 -6.28
CA LEU A 32 -2.92 -17.77 -6.88
C LEU A 32 -2.71 -17.78 -8.39
N LEU A 33 -3.15 -16.72 -9.08
CA LEU A 33 -2.93 -16.56 -10.52
C LEU A 33 -1.45 -16.42 -10.86
N PHE A 34 -0.69 -15.68 -10.05
CA PHE A 34 0.76 -15.53 -10.23
C PHE A 34 1.49 -16.86 -10.04
N ALA A 35 1.15 -17.61 -9.00
CA ALA A 35 1.70 -18.94 -8.74
C ALA A 35 1.35 -19.93 -9.86
N ALA A 36 0.08 -19.96 -10.29
CA ALA A 36 -0.36 -20.79 -11.40
C ALA A 36 0.37 -20.44 -12.72
N ALA A 37 0.60 -19.15 -12.97
CA ALA A 37 1.34 -18.69 -14.16
C ALA A 37 2.81 -19.17 -14.16
N ILE A 38 3.45 -19.26 -12.99
CA ILE A 38 4.84 -19.71 -12.86
C ILE A 38 4.95 -21.24 -12.90
N PHE A 39 4.17 -21.95 -12.09
CA PHE A 39 4.31 -23.39 -11.94
C PHE A 39 3.60 -24.21 -13.03
N ALA A 40 2.58 -23.63 -13.68
CA ALA A 40 1.77 -24.29 -14.70
C ALA A 40 1.74 -23.49 -16.01
N ALA A 41 2.85 -22.85 -16.38
CA ALA A 41 2.96 -21.98 -17.56
C ALA A 41 2.45 -22.64 -18.86
N GLY A 42 2.74 -23.93 -19.07
CA GLY A 42 2.31 -24.68 -20.26
C GLY A 42 0.78 -24.79 -20.46
N PRO A 43 0.02 -25.37 -19.51
CA PRO A 43 -1.44 -25.44 -19.61
C PRO A 43 -2.13 -24.08 -19.48
N VAL A 44 -1.59 -23.16 -18.69
CA VAL A 44 -2.19 -21.83 -18.47
C VAL A 44 -2.09 -20.94 -19.71
N ASP A 45 -0.96 -20.95 -20.42
CA ASP A 45 -0.80 -20.18 -21.66
C ASP A 45 -1.65 -20.77 -22.80
N ARG A 46 -1.91 -22.08 -22.79
CA ARG A 46 -2.80 -22.76 -23.75
C ARG A 46 -4.28 -22.38 -23.55
N VAL A 47 -4.71 -22.17 -22.31
CA VAL A 47 -6.10 -21.80 -21.98
C VAL A 47 -6.33 -20.29 -22.15
N LEU A 48 -5.39 -19.45 -21.70
CA LEU A 48 -5.60 -18.00 -21.67
C LEU A 48 -5.06 -17.27 -22.89
N GLN A 49 -4.16 -17.89 -23.69
CA GLN A 49 -3.55 -17.32 -24.89
C GLN A 49 -3.01 -15.88 -24.71
N LEU A 50 -2.61 -15.53 -23.49
CA LEU A 50 -2.14 -14.18 -23.13
C LEU A 50 -0.66 -13.97 -23.51
N GLY A 51 -0.01 -14.96 -24.12
CA GLY A 51 1.37 -14.87 -24.61
C GLY A 51 2.37 -14.61 -23.48
N GLY A 52 2.21 -15.30 -22.35
CA GLY A 52 3.08 -15.13 -21.17
C GLY A 52 2.92 -13.81 -20.41
N ARG A 53 1.89 -12.99 -20.68
CA ARG A 53 1.64 -11.71 -19.99
C ARG A 53 0.82 -11.85 -18.71
N LEU A 54 0.39 -13.04 -18.34
CA LEU A 54 -0.41 -13.31 -17.15
C LEU A 54 0.30 -12.94 -15.82
N PRO A 55 1.60 -13.24 -15.62
CA PRO A 55 2.30 -12.85 -14.38
C PRO A 55 2.32 -11.34 -14.16
N LEU A 56 2.37 -10.56 -15.25
CA LEU A 56 2.38 -9.10 -15.17
C LEU A 56 1.04 -8.56 -14.64
N HIS A 57 -0.08 -9.08 -15.15
CA HIS A 57 -1.41 -8.62 -14.69
C HIS A 57 -1.70 -9.07 -13.27
N ALA A 58 -1.27 -10.28 -12.90
CA ALA A 58 -1.38 -10.79 -11.54
C ALA A 58 -0.56 -9.94 -10.55
N LEU A 59 0.65 -9.51 -10.92
CA LEU A 59 1.44 -8.59 -10.08
C LEU A 59 0.76 -7.23 -9.91
N ILE A 60 0.17 -6.67 -10.98
CA ILE A 60 -0.57 -5.40 -10.90
C ILE A 60 -1.78 -5.53 -9.97
N GLY A 61 -2.55 -6.63 -10.08
CA GLY A 61 -3.68 -6.91 -9.21
C GLY A 61 -3.26 -7.06 -7.74
N PHE A 62 -2.16 -7.77 -7.49
CA PHE A 62 -1.58 -7.91 -6.16
C PHE A 62 -1.17 -6.57 -5.54
N LEU A 63 -0.41 -5.76 -6.29
CA LEU A 63 0.03 -4.44 -5.83
C LEU A 63 -1.15 -3.50 -5.57
N THR A 64 -2.18 -3.57 -6.40
CA THR A 64 -3.38 -2.76 -6.26
C THR A 64 -4.18 -3.15 -5.01
N GLY A 65 -4.40 -4.45 -4.80
CA GLY A 65 -5.10 -4.93 -3.61
C GLY A 65 -4.35 -4.61 -2.32
N LEU A 66 -3.02 -4.71 -2.31
CA LEU A 66 -2.23 -4.32 -1.14
C LEU A 66 -2.20 -2.81 -0.91
N ALA A 67 -2.16 -2.00 -1.98
CA ALA A 67 -2.28 -0.55 -1.85
C ALA A 67 -3.63 -0.17 -1.21
N MET A 68 -4.74 -0.80 -1.63
CA MET A 68 -6.06 -0.59 -1.01
C MET A 68 -6.05 -0.91 0.48
N ILE A 69 -5.49 -2.06 0.87
CA ILE A 69 -5.36 -2.45 2.29
C ILE A 69 -4.52 -1.43 3.06
N GLN A 70 -3.39 -0.98 2.48
CA GLN A 70 -2.51 -0.02 3.13
C GLN A 70 -3.15 1.36 3.28
N PHE A 71 -3.93 1.84 2.31
CA PHE A 71 -4.65 3.11 2.43
C PHE A 71 -5.72 3.07 3.51
N GLU A 72 -6.50 1.98 3.58
CA GLU A 72 -7.49 1.78 4.64
C GLU A 72 -6.83 1.78 6.03
N LEU A 73 -5.75 1.01 6.18
CA LEU A 73 -5.03 0.88 7.46
C LEU A 73 -4.19 2.12 7.82
N ALA A 74 -3.91 3.01 6.86
CA ALA A 74 -3.18 4.24 7.08
C ALA A 74 -4.09 5.39 7.54
N ASP A 75 -5.39 5.36 7.21
CA ASP A 75 -6.37 6.38 7.61
C ASP A 75 -6.74 6.28 9.10
N GLU A 76 -6.54 5.10 9.72
CA GLU A 76 -6.65 4.88 11.16
C GLU A 76 -5.47 5.51 11.96
N SER A 77 -5.17 6.79 11.75
CA SER A 77 -4.42 7.74 12.60
C SER A 77 -3.04 7.35 13.20
N SER A 78 -2.46 6.19 12.90
CA SER A 78 -1.10 5.87 13.30
C SER A 78 -0.60 4.60 12.65
N TYR A 79 0.72 4.44 12.66
CA TYR A 79 1.42 3.22 12.25
C TYR A 79 0.84 1.98 12.97
N SER A 80 -0.14 1.33 12.35
CA SER A 80 -0.79 0.14 12.89
C SER A 80 0.07 -1.09 12.61
N SER A 81 0.00 -2.09 13.49
CA SER A 81 0.67 -3.38 13.23
C SER A 81 0.19 -4.01 11.93
N GLY A 82 -1.07 -3.76 11.55
CA GLY A 82 -1.65 -4.18 10.28
C GLY A 82 -0.96 -3.56 9.06
N PHE A 83 -0.73 -2.24 9.07
CA PHE A 83 -0.01 -1.55 7.99
C PHE A 83 1.40 -2.12 7.81
N ALA A 84 2.15 -2.30 8.91
CA ALA A 84 3.50 -2.86 8.86
C ALA A 84 3.52 -4.28 8.26
N ILE A 85 2.54 -5.12 8.61
CA ILE A 85 2.40 -6.47 8.05
C ILE A 85 2.05 -6.39 6.56
N ALA A 86 1.11 -5.53 6.17
CA ALA A 86 0.71 -5.35 4.78
C ALA A 86 1.89 -4.89 3.91
N SER A 87 2.67 -3.91 4.39
CA SER A 87 3.87 -3.44 3.67
C SER A 87 4.97 -4.50 3.59
N ALA A 88 5.17 -5.28 4.66
CA ALA A 88 6.12 -6.41 4.63
C ALA A 88 5.69 -7.47 3.61
N VAL A 89 4.39 -7.78 3.52
CA VAL A 89 3.83 -8.69 2.52
C VAL A 89 3.97 -8.13 1.11
N ALA A 90 3.76 -6.83 0.91
CA ALA A 90 3.96 -6.17 -0.38
C ALA A 90 5.41 -6.28 -0.86
N LEU A 91 6.37 -5.93 0.00
CA LEU A 91 7.80 -6.03 -0.28
C LEU A 91 8.21 -7.48 -0.57
N ALA A 92 7.78 -8.44 0.25
CA ALA A 92 8.05 -9.84 0.04
C ALA A 92 7.47 -10.36 -1.29
N GLY A 93 6.25 -9.96 -1.63
CA GLY A 93 5.59 -10.31 -2.89
C GLY A 93 6.30 -9.73 -4.12
N ILE A 94 6.75 -8.47 -4.05
CA ILE A 94 7.55 -7.83 -5.11
C ILE A 94 8.87 -8.58 -5.32
N VAL A 95 9.58 -8.91 -4.24
CA VAL A 95 10.84 -9.66 -4.31
C VAL A 95 10.60 -11.05 -4.91
N ALA A 96 9.57 -11.76 -4.43
CA ALA A 96 9.20 -13.06 -4.97
C ALA A 96 8.88 -12.98 -6.48
N ALA A 97 8.16 -11.94 -6.91
CA ALA A 97 7.83 -11.74 -8.32
C ALA A 97 9.07 -11.51 -9.20
N ILE A 98 10.04 -10.74 -8.71
CA ILE A 98 11.31 -10.49 -9.41
C ILE A 98 12.14 -11.78 -9.48
N VAL A 99 12.25 -12.53 -8.38
CA VAL A 99 13.05 -13.76 -8.31
C VAL A 99 12.48 -14.85 -9.23
N LEU A 100 11.15 -15.03 -9.20
CA LEU A 100 10.50 -16.12 -9.93
C LEU A 100 10.25 -15.80 -11.40
N GLY A 101 9.81 -14.57 -11.73
CA GLY A 101 9.41 -14.22 -13.10
C GLY A 101 10.23 -13.08 -13.74
N GLY A 102 11.10 -12.41 -12.99
CA GLY A 102 11.80 -11.21 -13.46
C GLY A 102 12.83 -11.45 -14.56
N ARG A 103 13.36 -12.67 -14.67
CA ARG A 103 14.35 -13.03 -15.72
C ARG A 103 13.73 -13.09 -17.11
N GLU A 104 12.46 -13.46 -17.20
CA GLU A 104 11.77 -13.77 -18.47
C GLU A 104 11.05 -12.55 -19.05
N SER A 105 10.65 -11.58 -18.22
CA SER A 105 9.87 -10.42 -18.66
C SER A 105 10.46 -9.08 -18.20
N ARG A 106 10.89 -8.26 -19.17
CA ARG A 106 11.28 -6.86 -18.92
C ARG A 106 10.12 -6.04 -18.33
N GLY A 107 8.90 -6.31 -18.77
CA GLY A 107 7.70 -5.62 -18.28
C GLY A 107 7.42 -5.92 -16.81
N LEU A 108 7.56 -7.18 -16.40
CA LEU A 108 7.38 -7.59 -15.00
C LEU A 108 8.39 -6.89 -14.08
N ARG A 109 9.66 -6.80 -14.48
CA ARG A 109 10.68 -6.07 -13.72
C ARG A 109 10.33 -4.60 -13.54
N TRP A 110 9.89 -3.94 -14.60
CA TRP A 110 9.55 -2.51 -14.54
C TRP A 110 8.37 -2.24 -13.60
N VAL A 111 7.31 -3.05 -13.68
CA VAL A 111 6.17 -2.97 -12.77
C VAL A 111 6.59 -3.26 -11.33
N ALA A 112 7.44 -4.28 -11.12
CA ALA A 112 7.95 -4.60 -9.78
C ALA A 112 8.78 -3.44 -9.19
N TYR A 113 9.62 -2.78 -9.99
CA TYR A 113 10.39 -1.60 -9.53
C TYR A 113 9.50 -0.40 -9.26
N ALA A 114 8.47 -0.17 -10.08
CA ALA A 114 7.48 0.88 -9.84
C ALA A 114 6.70 0.60 -8.55
N GLY A 115 6.25 -0.64 -8.35
CA GLY A 115 5.59 -1.08 -7.13
C GLY A 115 6.49 -0.91 -5.90
N PHE A 116 7.77 -1.28 -6.00
CA PHE A 116 8.73 -1.10 -4.91
C PHE A 116 8.96 0.38 -4.55
N ALA A 117 9.13 1.25 -5.56
CA ALA A 117 9.30 2.68 -5.33
C ALA A 117 8.05 3.31 -4.71
N PHE A 118 6.87 2.90 -5.17
CA PHE A 118 5.60 3.32 -4.60
C PHE A 118 5.44 2.87 -3.15
N GLU A 119 5.78 1.62 -2.86
CA GLU A 119 5.74 1.05 -1.51
C GLU A 119 6.63 1.83 -0.53
N LEU A 120 7.87 2.14 -0.95
CA LEU A 120 8.77 2.98 -0.16
C LEU A 120 8.21 4.39 0.06
N ALA A 121 7.57 4.97 -0.94
CA ALA A 121 6.96 6.30 -0.81
C ALA A 121 5.82 6.29 0.21
N ILE A 122 4.94 5.29 0.18
CA ILE A 122 3.84 5.14 1.15
C ILE A 122 4.39 4.98 2.57
N ILE A 123 5.31 4.03 2.80
CA ILE A 123 5.91 3.80 4.12
C ILE A 123 6.55 5.10 4.64
N TYR A 124 7.25 5.83 3.78
CA TYR A 124 7.87 7.10 4.14
C TYR A 124 6.87 8.17 4.54
N VAL A 125 5.77 8.33 3.78
CA VAL A 125 4.72 9.31 4.08
C VAL A 125 4.07 9.02 5.43
N VAL A 126 3.71 7.75 5.70
CA VAL A 126 3.10 7.35 6.98
C VAL A 126 4.07 7.57 8.16
N MET A 127 5.35 7.24 7.99
CA MET A 127 6.35 7.53 9.02
C MET A 127 6.50 9.03 9.27
N LEU A 128 6.54 9.86 8.22
CA LEU A 128 6.64 11.31 8.37
C LEU A 128 5.43 11.91 9.10
N GLN A 129 4.21 11.45 8.80
CA GLN A 129 3.02 11.91 9.51
C GLN A 129 3.13 11.63 11.01
N SER A 130 3.57 10.43 11.41
CA SER A 130 3.74 10.09 12.83
C SER A 130 4.73 11.03 13.56
N MET A 131 5.80 11.43 12.86
CA MET A 131 6.79 12.38 13.38
C MET A 131 6.23 13.81 13.45
N LEU A 132 5.43 14.21 12.46
CA LEU A 132 4.75 15.52 12.44
C LEU A 132 3.71 15.64 13.54
N ASP A 133 2.94 14.58 13.82
CA ASP A 133 1.97 14.58 14.93
C ASP A 133 2.69 14.73 16.28
N THR A 134 3.79 14.01 16.45
CA THR A 134 4.63 14.11 17.66
C THR A 134 5.25 15.50 17.81
N ALA A 135 5.81 16.06 16.74
CA ALA A 135 6.37 17.40 16.72
C ALA A 135 5.31 18.49 16.92
N GLY A 136 4.13 18.31 16.33
CA GLY A 136 2.97 19.20 16.46
C GLY A 136 2.45 19.25 17.90
N PHE A 137 2.37 18.09 18.57
CA PHE A 137 2.07 18.03 19.99
C PHE A 137 3.07 18.82 20.84
N PHE A 138 4.38 18.64 20.61
CA PHE A 138 5.39 19.40 21.35
C PHE A 138 5.31 20.91 21.10
N LEU A 139 5.06 21.31 19.84
CA LEU A 139 4.86 22.72 19.50
C LEU A 139 3.64 23.29 20.24
N ALA A 140 2.50 22.58 20.22
CA ALA A 140 1.29 22.99 20.91
C ALA A 140 1.49 23.09 22.42
N ALA A 141 2.18 22.13 23.03
CA ALA A 141 2.54 22.15 24.45
C ALA A 141 3.46 23.33 24.80
N ALA A 142 4.46 23.61 23.97
CA ALA A 142 5.36 24.75 24.16
C ALA A 142 4.61 26.09 24.08
N VAL A 143 3.71 26.24 23.10
CA VAL A 143 2.86 27.43 22.96
C VAL A 143 1.96 27.59 24.18
N LEU A 144 1.31 26.51 24.64
CA LEU A 144 0.46 26.53 25.82
C LEU A 144 1.24 26.96 27.08
N LEU A 145 2.42 26.39 27.29
CA LEU A 145 3.30 26.76 28.41
C LEU A 145 3.74 28.22 28.33
N ALA A 146 4.06 28.73 27.15
CA ALA A 146 4.42 30.13 26.95
C ALA A 146 3.25 31.07 27.32
N VAL A 147 2.02 30.74 26.92
CA VAL A 147 0.82 31.49 27.30
C VAL A 147 0.58 31.45 28.81
N LEU A 148 0.70 30.27 29.42
CA LEU A 148 0.51 30.10 30.86
C LEU A 148 1.55 30.91 31.66
N ALA A 149 2.82 30.84 31.26
CA ALA A 149 3.90 31.62 31.86
C ALA A 149 3.62 33.13 31.75
N PHE A 150 3.17 33.60 30.58
CA PHE A 150 2.80 35.00 30.38
C PHE A 150 1.66 35.44 31.31
N ILE A 151 0.62 34.61 31.47
CA ILE A 151 -0.51 34.88 32.38
C ILE A 151 -0.03 34.96 33.83
N ILE A 152 0.79 34.00 34.28
CA ILE A 152 1.33 33.96 35.65
C ILE A 152 2.11 35.26 35.94
N ILE A 153 3.06 35.63 35.07
CA ILE A 153 3.85 36.87 35.22
C ILE A 153 2.94 38.11 35.27
N ARG A 154 1.85 38.12 34.48
CA ARG A 154 0.90 39.23 34.48
C ARG A 154 0.07 39.30 35.77
N ILE A 155 -0.31 38.18 36.36
CA ILE A 155 -1.06 38.11 37.62
C ILE A 155 -0.16 38.52 38.78
N GLU A 156 1.07 38.00 38.86
CA GLU A 156 2.03 38.35 39.91
C GLU A 156 2.34 39.85 39.95
N LYS A 157 2.44 40.50 38.79
CA LYS A 157 2.64 41.96 38.72
C LYS A 157 1.43 42.80 39.12
N ARG A 158 0.24 42.20 39.24
CA ARG A 158 -1.02 42.87 39.60
C ARG A 158 -1.37 42.71 41.08
N MET A 159 -0.75 41.77 41.77
CA MET A 159 -0.82 41.60 43.22
C MET A 159 0.27 42.44 43.90
#